data_AF-A0A926DGT5-F1
#
_entry.id   AF-A0A926DGT5-F1
#
_cell.length_a   1.000
_cell.length_b   1.000
_cell.length_c   1.000
_cell.angle_alpha   90.00
_cell.angle_beta   90.00
_cell.angle_gamma   90.00
#
_symmetry.space_group_name_H-M   'P 1'
#
loop_
_entity.id
_entity.type
_entity.pdbx_description
1 polymer ?
#
loop_
_entity_poly.entity_id
_entity_poly.type
_entity_poly.pdbx_seq_one_letter_code
_entity_poly.pdbx_strand_id
1 'polypeptide(L)'
;MKRMTQKTPAGVVLHPPYTIAQALERLAAFEDMQEALAAQRESVEKNLAEMRAAGKEKTATFHQLLARRLTLIQELDRIHLYAGLDGEP
;
A
#
# COMPACT_ATOMS: atom_id res chain seq x y z
N MET A 1 -10.29 12.33 -6.94
CA MET A 1 -11.06 11.19 -6.40
C MET A 1 -12.44 11.67 -5.96
N LYS A 2 -13.55 11.02 -6.37
CA LYS A 2 -14.88 11.33 -5.81
C LYS A 2 -14.97 10.73 -4.41
N ARG A 3 -15.19 11.57 -3.40
CA ARG A 3 -15.25 11.15 -2.00
C ARG A 3 -16.65 10.60 -1.70
N MET A 4 -16.71 9.39 -1.13
CA MET A 4 -17.97 8.73 -0.73
C MET A 4 -18.33 8.98 0.73
N THR A 5 -17.42 9.56 1.50
CA THR A 5 -17.55 9.78 2.93
C THR A 5 -17.57 11.27 3.27
N GLN A 6 -18.32 11.62 4.30
CA GLN A 6 -18.34 12.94 4.90
C GLN A 6 -17.94 12.83 6.37
N LYS A 7 -17.02 13.70 6.83
CA LYS A 7 -16.71 13.83 8.25
C LYS A 7 -17.78 14.70 8.90
N THR A 8 -18.35 14.24 9.99
CA THR A 8 -19.34 14.94 10.81
C THR A 8 -18.89 14.95 12.26
N PRO A 9 -19.46 15.80 13.14
CA PRO A 9 -19.18 15.74 14.58
C PRO A 9 -19.48 14.38 15.21
N ALA A 10 -20.41 13.60 14.63
CA ALA A 10 -20.79 12.27 15.10
C ALA A 10 -19.96 11.13 14.49
N GLY A 11 -18.96 11.44 13.65
CA GLY A 11 -18.12 10.45 12.96
C GLY A 11 -18.19 10.53 11.45
N VAL A 12 -17.83 9.43 10.78
CA VAL A 12 -17.78 9.34 9.31
C VAL A 12 -19.07 8.71 8.79
N VAL A 13 -19.76 9.41 7.89
CA VAL A 13 -20.98 8.93 7.25
C VAL A 13 -20.80 8.79 5.74
N LEU A 14 -21.64 7.97 5.10
CA LEU A 14 -21.72 7.93 3.64
C LEU A 14 -22.43 9.17 3.11
N HIS A 15 -21.83 9.79 2.11
CA HIS A 15 -22.42 10.92 1.40
C HIS A 15 -23.43 10.39 0.37
N PRO A 16 -24.71 10.82 0.37
CA PRO A 16 -25.66 10.41 -0.67
C PRO A 16 -25.17 10.79 -2.08
N PRO A 17 -25.46 10.00 -3.14
CA PRO A 17 -26.33 8.83 -3.18
C PRO A 17 -25.58 7.50 -2.99
N TYR A 18 -24.38 7.51 -2.39
CA TYR A 18 -23.58 6.28 -2.26
C TYR A 18 -24.17 5.29 -1.28
N THR A 19 -24.11 4.00 -1.63
CA THR A 19 -24.57 2.90 -0.78
C THR A 19 -23.42 2.26 -0.01
N ILE A 20 -23.77 1.50 1.04
CA ILE A 20 -22.79 0.70 1.79
C ILE A 20 -22.11 -0.32 0.88
N ALA A 21 -22.86 -0.97 -0.03
CA ALA A 21 -22.30 -1.95 -0.97
C ALA A 21 -21.20 -1.33 -1.84
N GLN A 22 -21.43 -0.13 -2.40
CA GLN A 22 -20.41 0.58 -3.18
C GLN A 22 -19.19 0.97 -2.31
N ALA A 23 -19.41 1.30 -1.04
CA ALA A 23 -18.31 1.64 -0.14
C ALA A 23 -17.46 0.41 0.19
N LEU A 24 -18.09 -0.76 0.36
CA LEU A 24 -17.42 -2.04 0.59
C LEU A 24 -16.62 -2.50 -0.63
N GLU A 25 -17.19 -2.44 -1.84
CA GLU A 25 -16.46 -2.77 -3.08
C GLU A 25 -15.19 -1.92 -3.21
N ARG A 26 -15.29 -0.65 -2.85
CA ARG A 26 -14.16 0.26 -2.88
C ARG A 26 -13.13 -0.04 -1.80
N LEU A 27 -13.57 -0.41 -0.60
CA LEU A 27 -12.67 -0.83 0.47
C LEU A 27 -11.90 -2.08 0.06
N ALA A 28 -12.59 -3.09 -0.49
CA ALA A 28 -11.97 -4.30 -1.03
C ALA A 28 -10.91 -3.97 -2.09
N ALA A 29 -11.22 -3.07 -3.04
CA ALA A 29 -10.24 -2.66 -4.04
C ALA A 29 -9.00 -1.94 -3.45
N PHE A 30 -9.15 -1.25 -2.31
CA PHE A 30 -8.02 -0.65 -1.60
C PHE A 30 -7.19 -1.71 -0.85
N GLU A 31 -7.85 -2.70 -0.25
CA GLU A 31 -7.20 -3.85 0.40
C GLU A 31 -6.42 -4.69 -0.62
N ASP A 32 -7.04 -5.04 -1.76
CA ASP A 32 -6.37 -5.73 -2.88
C ASP A 32 -5.11 -4.97 -3.36
N MET A 33 -5.19 -3.64 -3.45
CA MET A 33 -4.05 -2.81 -3.80
C MET A 33 -2.95 -2.88 -2.74
N GLN A 34 -3.29 -2.86 -1.45
CA GLN A 34 -2.33 -2.98 -0.37
C GLN A 34 -1.63 -4.34 -0.39
N GLU A 35 -2.38 -5.43 -0.58
CA GLU A 35 -1.83 -6.78 -0.73
C GLU A 35 -0.88 -6.87 -1.93
N ALA A 36 -1.27 -6.31 -3.07
CA ALA A 36 -0.44 -6.29 -4.27
C ALA A 36 0.87 -5.51 -4.07
N LEU A 37 0.85 -4.40 -3.32
CA LEU A 37 2.06 -3.63 -2.99
C LEU A 37 2.97 -4.41 -2.03
N ALA A 38 2.39 -5.11 -1.04
CA ALA A 38 3.13 -5.96 -0.12
C ALA A 38 3.83 -7.12 -0.86
N ALA A 39 3.11 -7.81 -1.76
CA ALA A 39 3.66 -8.88 -2.59
C ALA A 39 4.77 -8.38 -3.52
N GLN A 40 4.62 -7.18 -4.10
CA GLN A 40 5.68 -6.55 -4.90
C GLN A 40 6.93 -6.27 -4.05
N ARG A 41 6.76 -5.79 -2.81
CA ARG A 41 7.89 -5.54 -1.90
C ARG A 41 8.65 -6.82 -1.61
N GLU A 42 7.93 -7.90 -1.29
CA GLU A 42 8.52 -9.21 -1.03
C GLU A 42 9.30 -9.74 -2.24
N SER A 43 8.72 -9.64 -3.44
CA SER A 43 9.40 -10.04 -4.68
C SER A 43 10.69 -9.24 -4.93
N VAL A 44 10.65 -7.91 -4.72
CA VAL A 44 11.84 -7.05 -4.85
C VAL A 44 12.91 -7.44 -3.83
N GLU A 45 12.54 -7.72 -2.58
CA GLU A 45 13.46 -8.15 -1.52
C GLU A 45 14.14 -9.48 -1.85
N LYS A 46 13.37 -10.44 -2.37
CA LYS A 46 13.90 -11.72 -2.86
C LYS A 46 14.92 -11.51 -3.97
N ASN A 47 14.59 -10.70 -4.99
CA ASN A 47 15.50 -10.41 -6.10
C ASN A 47 16.78 -9.72 -5.62
N LEU A 48 16.68 -8.78 -4.68
CA LEU A 48 17.85 -8.14 -4.07
C LEU A 48 18.72 -9.14 -3.32
N ALA A 49 18.13 -10.06 -2.56
CA ALA A 49 18.87 -11.12 -1.85
C ALA A 49 19.61 -12.05 -2.84
N GLU A 50 18.96 -12.47 -3.93
CA GLU A 50 19.57 -13.28 -4.99
C GLU A 50 20.74 -12.55 -5.66
N MET A 51 20.58 -11.26 -5.95
CA MET A 51 21.65 -10.44 -6.53
C MET A 51 22.84 -10.25 -5.59
N ARG A 52 22.61 -10.10 -4.28
CA ARG A 52 23.68 -10.07 -3.26
C ARG A 52 24.44 -11.39 -3.23
N ALA A 53 23.73 -12.51 -3.19
CA ALA A 53 24.35 -13.84 -3.21
C ALA A 53 25.21 -14.07 -4.48
N ALA A 54 24.82 -13.45 -5.60
CA ALA A 54 25.56 -13.48 -6.85
C ALA A 54 26.65 -12.39 -6.99
N GLY A 55 26.88 -11.55 -5.96
CA GLY A 55 27.87 -10.47 -5.98
C GLY A 55 27.53 -9.30 -6.92
N LYS A 56 26.26 -9.11 -7.29
CA LYS A 56 25.80 -8.14 -8.31
C LYS A 56 25.35 -6.79 -7.73
N GLU A 57 25.83 -6.41 -6.56
CA GLU A 57 25.38 -5.22 -5.82
C GLU A 57 25.72 -3.88 -6.49
N LYS A 58 26.73 -3.86 -7.37
CA LYS A 58 27.16 -2.63 -8.07
C LYS A 58 26.45 -2.41 -9.41
N THR A 59 25.48 -3.25 -9.76
CA THR A 59 24.78 -3.16 -11.04
C THR A 59 23.68 -2.10 -10.99
N ALA A 60 23.40 -1.46 -12.14
CA ALA A 60 22.30 -0.50 -12.25
C ALA A 60 20.95 -1.11 -11.83
N THR A 61 20.70 -2.38 -12.20
CA THR A 61 19.50 -3.12 -11.83
C THR A 61 19.35 -3.26 -10.31
N PHE A 62 20.43 -3.56 -9.59
CA PHE A 62 20.38 -3.66 -8.13
C PHE A 62 20.01 -2.32 -7.48
N HIS A 63 20.63 -1.23 -7.93
CA HIS A 63 20.30 0.11 -7.43
C HIS A 63 18.87 0.54 -7.76
N GLN A 64 18.35 0.17 -8.94
CA GLN A 64 16.95 0.39 -9.31
C GLN A 64 15.99 -0.40 -8.40
N LEU A 65 16.30 -1.67 -8.11
CA LEU A 65 15.51 -2.49 -7.19
C LEU A 65 15.55 -1.94 -5.75
N LEU A 66 16.70 -1.44 -5.28
CA LEU A 66 16.80 -0.77 -3.98
C LEU A 66 15.93 0.49 -3.92
N ALA A 67 15.96 1.33 -4.96
CA ALA A 67 15.11 2.50 -5.05
C ALA A 67 13.62 2.09 -5.03
N ARG A 68 13.24 1.08 -5.83
CA ARG A 68 11.86 0.56 -5.86
C ARG A 68 11.42 0.02 -4.50
N ARG A 69 12.29 -0.71 -3.79
CA ARG A 69 12.03 -1.19 -2.42
C ARG A 69 11.71 -0.04 -1.48
N LEU A 70 12.51 1.02 -1.51
CA LEU A 70 12.29 2.20 -0.66
C LEU A 70 10.95 2.87 -0.98
N THR A 71 10.61 3.02 -2.26
CA THR A 71 9.30 3.55 -2.67
C THR A 71 8.14 2.69 -2.16
N LEU A 72 8.23 1.37 -2.29
CA LEU A 72 7.20 0.45 -1.80
C LEU A 72 7.01 0.52 -0.28
N ILE A 73 8.11 0.66 0.48
CA ILE A 73 8.05 0.88 1.93
C ILE A 73 7.30 2.18 2.23
N GLN A 74 7.68 3.29 1.59
CA GLN A 74 7.04 4.59 1.80
C GLN A 74 5.54 4.59 1.41
N GLU A 75 5.18 3.87 0.36
CA GLU A 75 3.77 3.71 -0.05
C GLU A 75 2.97 2.93 0.99
N LEU A 76 3.49 1.80 1.47
CA LEU A 76 2.85 0.96 2.49
C LEU A 76 2.75 1.68 3.85
N ASP A 77 3.81 2.37 4.29
CA ASP A 77 3.81 3.13 5.54
C ASP A 77 2.74 4.23 5.51
N ARG A 78 2.58 4.92 4.37
CA ARG A 78 1.50 5.90 4.20
C ARG A 78 0.13 5.24 4.28
N ILE A 79 -0.05 4.05 3.71
CA ILE A 79 -1.33 3.32 3.80
C ILE A 79 -1.62 2.99 5.26
N HIS A 80 -0.66 2.43 6.00
CA HIS A 80 -0.85 2.07 7.41
C HIS A 80 -1.23 3.26 8.29
N LEU A 81 -0.55 4.40 8.09
CA LEU A 81 -0.82 5.64 8.81
C LEU A 81 -2.27 6.12 8.62
N TYR A 82 -2.80 6.04 7.41
CA TYR A 82 -4.15 6.54 7.11
C TYR A 82 -5.25 5.49 7.29
N ALA A 83 -4.93 4.20 7.19
CA ALA A 83 -5.84 3.10 7.49
C ALA A 83 -6.02 2.89 9.00
N GLY A 84 -5.17 3.51 9.83
CA GLY A 84 -5.21 3.32 11.29
C GLY A 84 -4.65 1.97 11.72
N LEU A 85 -3.79 1.35 10.89
CA LEU A 85 -3.16 0.06 11.17
C LEU A 85 -1.90 0.20 12.04
N ASP A 86 -1.44 1.42 12.30
CA ASP A 86 -0.29 1.73 13.18
C ASP A 86 -0.67 1.86 14.67
N GLY A 87 -1.85 1.38 15.07
CA GLY A 87 -2.28 1.20 16.45
C GLY A 87 -3.03 -0.12 16.59
N GLU A 88 -2.73 -0.90 17.64
CA GLU A 88 -3.54 -2.07 18.01
C GLU A 88 -5.03 -1.69 18.14
N PRO A 89 -5.96 -2.64 17.92
CA PRO A 89 -7.40 -2.40 17.91
C PRO A 89 -7.94 -1.65 19.13
#